data_AF-A0A6J6INX7-F1
#
_entry.id   AF-A0A6J6INX7-F1
#
_cell.length_a   1.000
_cell.length_b   1.000
_cell.length_c   1.000
_cell.angle_alpha   90.00
_cell.angle_beta   90.00
_cell.angle_gamma   90.00
#
_symmetry.space_group_name_H-M   'P 1'
#
loop_
_entity.id
_entity.type
_entity.pdbx_description
1 polymer ?
#
loop_
_entity_poly.entity_id
_entity_poly.type
_entity_poly.pdbx_seq_one_letter_code
_entity_poly.pdbx_strand_id
1 'polypeptide(L)'
;MYRGKTGVAWLALTARVPVVPVALTGTDKIQPVGTKGIRFAKLRIEYGQPMNLSSYGEASSGKARRDATDAIMIEIQKMSGQEFAGIYNEKPATTIKAKVRRLFRGRAPLT
;
A
#
# COMPACT_ATOMS: atom_id res chain seq x y z
N MET A 1 7.08 -0.19 1.07
CA MET A 1 5.72 -0.76 1.09
C MET A 1 5.01 -0.49 2.41
N TYR A 2 3.88 0.21 2.37
CA TYR A 2 3.06 0.47 3.56
C TYR A 2 2.15 -0.71 3.90
N ARG A 3 1.62 -0.72 5.12
CA ARG A 3 0.59 -1.68 5.54
C ARG A 3 -0.69 -1.53 4.70
N GLY A 4 -1.17 -2.64 4.17
CA GLY A 4 -2.39 -2.68 3.36
C GLY A 4 -3.64 -2.43 4.19
N LYS A 5 -4.63 -1.73 3.62
CA LYS A 5 -5.96 -1.57 4.22
C LYS A 5 -6.83 -2.77 3.89
N THR A 6 -7.69 -3.17 4.82
CA THR A 6 -8.46 -4.42 4.75
C THR A 6 -9.67 -4.40 3.82
N GLY A 7 -9.94 -3.28 3.14
CA GLY A 7 -11.11 -3.13 2.27
C GLY A 7 -11.11 -4.07 1.07
N VAL A 8 -9.94 -4.34 0.47
CA VAL A 8 -9.82 -5.26 -0.67
C VAL A 8 -10.22 -6.68 -0.25
N ALA A 9 -9.73 -7.14 0.91
CA ALA A 9 -10.12 -8.45 1.44
C ALA A 9 -11.62 -8.51 1.78
N TRP A 10 -12.21 -7.44 2.33
CA TRP A 10 -13.64 -7.40 2.59
C TRP A 10 -14.46 -7.58 1.29
N LEU A 11 -14.10 -6.88 0.22
CA LEU A 11 -14.77 -7.01 -1.08
C LEU A 11 -14.64 -8.43 -1.64
N ALA A 12 -13.42 -8.96 -1.68
CA ALA A 12 -13.15 -10.27 -2.25
C ALA A 12 -13.84 -11.42 -1.48
N LEU A 13 -13.80 -11.38 -0.14
CA LEU A 13 -14.47 -12.37 0.70
C LEU A 13 -16.00 -12.28 0.59
N THR A 14 -16.55 -11.06 0.47
CA THR A 14 -18.00 -10.85 0.31
C THR A 14 -18.49 -11.35 -1.04
N ALA A 15 -17.79 -10.97 -2.12
CA ALA A 15 -18.17 -11.33 -3.48
C ALA A 15 -17.73 -12.75 -3.89
N ARG A 16 -16.91 -13.42 -3.08
CA ARG A 16 -16.34 -14.75 -3.34
C ARG A 16 -15.57 -14.80 -4.67
N VAL A 17 -14.77 -13.76 -4.93
CA VAL A 17 -13.97 -13.63 -6.16
C VAL A 17 -12.47 -13.64 -5.85
N PRO A 18 -11.64 -14.13 -6.78
CA PRO A 18 -10.19 -14.09 -6.61
C PRO A 18 -9.66 -12.65 -6.67
N VAL A 19 -8.50 -12.43 -6.06
CA VAL A 19 -7.74 -11.16 -6.13
C VAL A 19 -6.46 -11.39 -6.91
N VAL A 20 -6.18 -10.54 -7.89
CA VAL A 20 -4.89 -10.54 -8.59
C VAL A 20 -3.98 -9.48 -7.95
N PRO A 21 -2.88 -9.88 -7.28
CA PRO A 21 -1.92 -8.92 -6.75
C PRO A 21 -1.16 -8.26 -7.89
N VAL A 22 -0.91 -6.95 -7.79
CA VAL A 22 -0.20 -6.17 -8.80
C VAL A 22 0.91 -5.36 -8.13
N ALA A 23 2.14 -5.52 -8.62
CA ALA A 23 3.29 -4.77 -8.19
C ALA A 23 3.67 -3.69 -9.21
N LEU A 24 3.92 -2.48 -8.72
CA LEU A 24 4.41 -1.35 -9.50
C LEU A 24 5.80 -0.96 -9.00
N THR A 25 6.75 -0.81 -9.91
CA THR A 25 8.12 -0.36 -9.60
C THR A 25 8.56 0.77 -10.54
N GLY A 26 9.28 1.76 -10.00
CA GLY A 26 9.76 2.94 -10.74
C GLY A 26 8.80 4.13 -10.78
N THR A 27 7.61 4.03 -10.18
CA THR A 27 6.64 5.15 -10.08
C THR A 27 7.21 6.33 -9.29
N ASP A 28 8.05 6.07 -8.30
CA ASP A 28 8.78 7.04 -7.49
C ASP A 28 9.75 7.90 -8.32
N LYS A 29 10.27 7.36 -9.43
CA LYS A 29 11.16 8.08 -10.36
C LYS A 29 10.38 8.95 -11.35
N ILE A 30 9.17 8.51 -11.71
CA ILE A 30 8.26 9.22 -12.61
C ILE A 30 7.76 10.51 -11.96
N GLN A 31 7.30 10.42 -10.71
CA GLN A 31 6.88 11.61 -9.96
C GLN A 31 7.35 11.49 -8.50
N PRO A 32 8.56 11.97 -8.20
CA PRO A 32 9.09 11.96 -6.85
C PRO A 32 8.19 12.75 -5.88
N VAL A 33 8.10 12.27 -4.63
CA VAL A 33 7.32 12.91 -3.57
C VAL A 33 7.74 14.38 -3.42
N GLY A 34 6.76 15.29 -3.46
CA GLY A 34 7.00 16.73 -3.34
C GLY A 34 7.24 17.47 -4.66
N THR A 35 7.27 16.76 -5.79
CA THR A 35 7.39 17.38 -7.11
C THR A 35 6.03 17.48 -7.81
N LYS A 36 5.85 18.50 -8.66
CA LYS A 36 4.62 18.70 -9.45
C LYS A 36 4.73 18.20 -10.89
N GLY A 37 5.92 17.85 -11.37
CA GLY A 37 6.16 17.44 -12.75
C GLY A 37 6.39 15.95 -12.88
N ILE A 38 5.94 15.38 -14.00
CA ILE A 38 6.22 14.00 -14.42
C ILE A 38 7.54 13.98 -15.19
N ARG A 39 8.42 13.02 -14.88
CA ARG A 39 9.66 12.74 -15.58
C ARG A 39 9.53 11.47 -16.39
N PHE A 40 10.19 11.40 -17.54
CA PHE A 40 10.30 10.15 -18.29
C PHE A 40 11.22 9.18 -17.52
N ALA A 41 10.65 8.09 -17.05
CA ALA A 41 11.37 7.00 -16.40
C ALA A 41 10.70 5.66 -16.75
N LYS A 42 11.42 4.56 -16.57
CA LYS A 42 10.89 3.21 -16.80
C LYS A 42 9.94 2.83 -15.65
N LEU A 43 8.72 2.43 -16.03
CA LEU A 43 7.76 1.76 -15.15
C LEU A 43 7.79 0.25 -15.44
N ARG A 44 7.69 -0.57 -14.39
CA ARG A 44 7.40 -1.99 -14.53
C ARG A 44 6.14 -2.33 -13.75
N ILE A 45 5.29 -3.12 -14.38
CA ILE A 45 4.04 -3.65 -13.83
C ILE A 45 4.15 -5.17 -13.85
N GLU A 46 3.95 -5.80 -12.71
CA GLU A 46 3.95 -7.25 -12.57
C GLU A 46 2.61 -7.70 -12.00
N TYR A 47 2.00 -8.68 -12.66
CA TYR A 47 0.75 -9.30 -12.24
C TYR A 47 1.07 -10.66 -11.63
N GLY A 48 0.65 -10.89 -10.39
CA GLY A 48 0.80 -12.18 -9.75
C GLY A 48 -0.34 -13.14 -10.09
N GLN A 49 -0.30 -14.32 -9.49
CA GLN A 49 -1.34 -15.34 -9.68
C GLN A 49 -2.65 -14.95 -8.97
N PRO A 50 -3.83 -15.26 -9.53
CA PRO A 50 -5.10 -15.07 -8.84
C PRO A 50 -5.12 -15.80 -7.49
N MET A 51 -5.38 -15.07 -6.41
CA MET A 51 -5.45 -15.59 -5.04
C MET A 51 -6.90 -15.84 -4.65
N ASN A 52 -7.23 -17.08 -4.32
CA ASN A 52 -8.50 -17.39 -3.65
C ASN A 52 -8.35 -17.14 -2.14
N LEU A 53 -9.18 -16.27 -1.59
CA LEU A 53 -9.12 -15.87 -0.18
C LEU A 53 -10.16 -16.59 0.69
N SER A 54 -10.99 -17.47 0.13
CA SER A 54 -12.10 -18.10 0.86
C SER A 54 -11.64 -18.88 2.10
N SER A 55 -10.40 -19.39 2.11
CA SER A 55 -9.81 -20.14 3.24
C SER A 55 -9.53 -19.28 4.48
N TYR A 56 -9.46 -17.95 4.35
CA TYR A 56 -9.20 -17.06 5.49
C TYR A 56 -10.43 -16.84 6.38
N GLY A 57 -11.63 -17.22 5.92
CA GLY A 57 -12.88 -17.11 6.66
C GLY A 57 -13.83 -16.05 6.11
N GLU A 58 -14.79 -15.62 6.93
CA GLU A 58 -15.85 -14.71 6.49
C GLU A 58 -15.43 -13.24 6.47
N ALA A 59 -16.06 -12.45 5.59
CA ALA A 59 -15.84 -11.01 5.48
C ALA A 59 -16.22 -10.23 6.74
N SER A 60 -17.14 -10.76 7.57
CA SER A 60 -17.56 -10.20 8.85
C SER A 60 -16.39 -10.15 9.86
N SER A 61 -15.53 -11.18 9.83
CA SER A 61 -14.39 -11.31 10.73
C SER A 61 -13.30 -10.26 10.42
N GLY A 62 -12.98 -9.43 11.42
CA GLY A 62 -11.87 -8.49 11.33
C GLY A 62 -10.52 -9.19 11.14
N LYS A 63 -10.33 -10.33 11.80
CA LYS A 63 -9.11 -11.15 11.72
C LYS A 63 -8.95 -11.75 10.33
N ALA A 64 -10.01 -12.37 9.78
CA ALA A 64 -9.98 -12.97 8.43
C ALA A 64 -9.56 -11.94 7.37
N ARG A 65 -10.17 -10.75 7.41
CA ARG A 65 -9.82 -9.65 6.49
C ARG A 65 -8.38 -9.18 6.64
N ARG A 66 -7.86 -9.10 7.86
CA ARG A 66 -6.47 -8.69 8.11
C ARG A 66 -5.50 -9.71 7.56
N ASP A 67 -5.69 -10.98 7.91
CA ASP A 67 -4.83 -12.09 7.49
C ASP A 67 -4.83 -12.25 5.96
N ALA A 68 -6.01 -12.17 5.33
CA ALA A 68 -6.14 -12.18 3.87
C ALA A 68 -5.45 -10.98 3.20
N THR A 69 -5.57 -9.78 3.78
CA THR A 69 -4.89 -8.58 3.26
C THR A 69 -3.39 -8.70 3.41
N ASP A 70 -2.90 -9.22 4.53
CA ASP A 70 -1.48 -9.42 4.75
C ASP A 70 -0.89 -10.43 3.75
N ALA A 71 -1.64 -11.48 3.40
CA ALA A 71 -1.24 -12.41 2.35
C ALA A 71 -1.10 -11.74 0.97
N ILE A 72 -2.08 -10.90 0.57
CA ILE A 72 -1.99 -10.12 -0.68
C ILE A 72 -0.76 -9.20 -0.67
N MET A 73 -0.52 -8.53 0.46
CA MET A 73 0.59 -7.59 0.60
C MET A 73 1.94 -8.31 0.58
N ILE A 74 2.05 -9.51 1.14
CA ILE A 74 3.25 -10.34 1.05
C ILE A 74 3.58 -10.67 -0.41
N GLU A 75 2.57 -11.01 -1.23
CA GLU A 75 2.80 -11.34 -2.64
C GLU A 75 3.23 -10.12 -3.46
N ILE A 76 2.57 -8.98 -3.26
CA ILE A 76 2.97 -7.71 -3.88
C ILE A 76 4.39 -7.31 -3.41
N GLN A 77 4.75 -7.57 -2.16
CA GLN A 77 6.09 -7.28 -1.63
C GLN A 77 7.16 -8.09 -2.36
N LYS A 78 6.95 -9.40 -2.49
CA LYS A 78 7.87 -10.30 -3.20
C LYS A 78 8.10 -9.86 -4.64
N MET A 79 7.04 -9.52 -5.37
CA MET A 79 7.15 -9.04 -6.75
C MET A 79 7.80 -7.65 -6.84
N SER A 80 7.43 -6.72 -5.94
CA SER A 80 7.92 -5.34 -6.02
C SER A 80 9.33 -5.12 -5.45
N GLY A 81 9.83 -6.01 -4.60
CA GLY A 81 11.09 -5.86 -3.87
C GLY A 81 11.10 -4.70 -2.85
N GLN A 82 9.95 -4.09 -2.56
CA GLN A 82 9.87 -2.94 -1.66
C GLN A 82 10.00 -3.35 -0.19
N GLU A 83 10.80 -2.59 0.56
CA GLU A 83 10.94 -2.78 2.01
C GLU A 83 9.66 -2.42 2.76
N PHE A 84 9.31 -3.19 3.79
CA PHE A 84 8.09 -2.96 4.56
C PHE A 84 8.29 -1.82 5.57
N ALA A 85 7.39 -0.82 5.56
CA ALA A 85 7.50 0.37 6.39
C ALA A 85 6.91 0.19 7.81
N GLY A 86 6.25 -0.93 8.12
CA GLY A 86 5.62 -1.16 9.44
C GLY A 86 4.33 -0.38 9.71
N ILE A 87 4.09 0.71 8.97
CA ILE A 87 3.00 1.67 9.22
C ILE A 87 2.03 1.77 8.03
N TYR A 88 0.86 2.35 8.28
CA TYR A 88 -0.08 2.73 7.22
C TYR A 88 0.41 3.98 6.47
N ASN A 89 0.01 4.10 5.20
CA ASN A 89 0.20 5.33 4.45
C ASN A 89 -0.79 6.39 4.94
N GLU A 90 -0.28 7.51 5.44
CA GLU A 90 -1.10 8.65 5.87
C GLU A 90 -1.28 9.63 4.72
N LYS A 91 -2.51 10.16 4.57
CA LYS A 91 -2.74 11.25 3.60
C LYS A 91 -1.90 12.47 4.01
N PRO A 92 -1.28 13.18 3.05
CA PRO A 92 -0.61 14.44 3.33
C PRO A 92 -1.59 15.40 4.01
N ALA A 93 -1.08 16.16 4.99
CA ALA A 93 -1.86 17.15 5.71
C ALA A 93 -2.48 18.19 4.74
N THR A 94 -3.80 18.22 4.67
CA THR A 94 -4.54 19.09 3.74
C THR A 94 -4.67 20.54 4.23
N THR A 95 -4.61 20.76 5.55
CA THR A 95 -4.78 22.09 6.17
C THR A 95 -3.45 22.79 6.41
N ILE A 96 -3.40 24.12 6.22
CA ILE A 96 -2.21 24.97 6.45
C ILE A 96 -1.63 24.74 7.86
N LYS A 97 -2.47 24.77 8.91
CA LYS A 97 -2.06 24.46 10.30
C LYS A 97 -1.35 23.09 10.43
N ALA A 98 -1.83 22.07 9.73
CA ALA A 98 -1.28 20.73 9.79
C ALA A 98 0.02 20.57 8.99
N LYS A 99 0.16 21.28 7.85
CA LYS A 99 1.45 21.41 7.13
C LYS A 99 2.51 22.08 8.00
N VAL A 100 2.15 23.19 8.64
CA VAL A 100 3.04 23.95 9.52
C VAL A 100 3.47 23.11 10.73
N ARG A 101 2.53 22.41 11.39
CA ARG A 101 2.85 21.50 12.50
C ARG A 101 3.79 20.36 12.09
N ARG A 102 3.64 19.80 10.88
CA ARG A 102 4.51 18.74 10.36
C ARG A 102 5.92 19.27 10.03
N LEU A 103 6.01 20.48 9.49
CA LEU A 103 7.28 21.16 9.23
C LEU A 103 8.08 21.40 10.52
N PHE A 104 7.40 21.82 11.59
CA PHE A 104 8.03 22.05 12.89
C PHE A 104 8.41 20.76 13.63
N ARG A 105 7.68 19.65 13.41
CA ARG A 105 8.04 18.32 13.97
C ARG A 105 9.22 17.65 13.26
N GLY A 106 9.51 18.00 12.01
CA GLY A 106 10.61 17.43 11.21
C GLY A 106 11.99 18.03 11.46
N ARG A 107 12.14 18.94 12.43
CA ARG A 107 13.37 19.67 12.76
C ARG A 107 14.08 19.18 14.04
N ALA A 108 13.86 17.92 14.45
CA ALA A 108 14.71 17.28 15.45
C ALA A 108 15.97 16.75 14.75
N PRO A 109 17.19 17.01 15.26
CA PRO A 109 18.43 16.77 14.52
C PRO A 109 18.70 15.27 14.36
N LEU A 110 19.14 14.89 13.16
CA LEU A 110 19.86 13.64 12.92
C LEU A 110 21.31 13.90 13.36
N THR A 111 21.64 13.51 14.59
CA THR A 111 23.02 13.16 14.97
C THR A 111 23.26 11.71 14.61
#